data_AF-A0A9D2JDX5-F1
#
_entry.id   AF-A0A9D2JDX5-F1
#
_cell.length_a   1.000
_cell.length_b   1.000
_cell.length_c   1.000
_cell.angle_alpha   90.00
_cell.angle_beta   90.00
_cell.angle_gamma   90.00
#
_symmetry.space_group_name_H-M   'P 1'
#
loop_
_entity.id
_entity.type
_entity.pdbx_description
1 polymer ?
#
loop_
_entity_poly.entity_id
_entity_poly.type
_entity_poly.pdbx_seq_one_letter_code
_entity_poly.pdbx_strand_id
1 'polypeptide(L)'
;MSEETLYCTKNDCYLAGQKLAGVDYLIVHSPAVYPTVIRARSGAGGGWYKRWNKAGVEKLVHGFIDDTGIYHFAPHTMACWQIGTSWGNSHCIGYELCELDTEEEFTKVWNYAAEHYAGLCRTYGLTADRVLGHHEAHEKGFASNHSDPDPYFSRFGKNMDDFRNDVRLLLGSGEIQPGGESGGEEEDMKIAEIWNARKVIQQFSPFAVRRVAGLQDGDTLTVRVAPDASAPLLKTWPALSAGNLVSVLVKYDNGWVLVLIADQYTGYVNASYLSK
;
A
#
# COMPACT_ATOMS: atom_id res chain seq x y z
N MET A 1 5.12 1.45 12.28
CA MET A 1 4.12 0.41 11.98
C MET A 1 4.51 -0.83 12.77
N SER A 2 3.59 -1.47 13.51
CA SER A 2 3.84 -2.81 14.06
C SER A 2 3.43 -3.87 13.05
N GLU A 3 4.28 -4.87 12.86
CA GLU A 3 3.97 -6.07 12.07
C GLU A 3 4.01 -7.28 13.03
N GLU A 4 2.93 -8.07 13.05
CA GLU A 4 2.77 -9.17 13.99
C GLU A 4 2.39 -10.47 13.26
N THR A 5 3.07 -11.55 13.61
CA THR A 5 2.65 -12.90 13.21
C THR A 5 1.63 -13.44 14.20
N LEU A 6 0.39 -13.63 13.73
CA LEU A 6 -0.77 -14.01 14.53
C LEU A 6 -1.56 -15.12 13.82
N TYR A 7 -0.90 -16.24 13.54
CA TYR A 7 -1.49 -17.31 12.74
C TYR A 7 -2.75 -17.93 13.35
N CYS A 8 -3.78 -18.10 12.54
CA CYS A 8 -5.05 -18.70 12.91
C CYS A 8 -4.96 -20.23 12.97
N THR A 9 -4.10 -20.77 13.84
CA THR A 9 -3.80 -22.20 13.99
C THR A 9 -4.96 -23.10 14.37
N LYS A 10 -6.12 -22.54 14.73
CA LYS A 10 -7.37 -23.26 15.04
C LYS A 10 -8.41 -23.18 13.92
N ASN A 11 -8.13 -22.46 12.84
CA ASN A 11 -9.01 -22.33 11.69
C ASN A 11 -8.89 -23.56 10.78
N ASP A 12 -9.99 -24.03 10.20
CA ASP A 12 -10.02 -25.25 9.40
C ASP A 12 -9.20 -25.12 8.11
N CYS A 13 -9.16 -23.93 7.48
CA CYS A 13 -8.30 -23.66 6.33
C CYS A 13 -6.81 -23.75 6.71
N TYR A 14 -6.43 -23.22 7.87
CA TYR A 14 -5.05 -23.29 8.34
C TYR A 14 -4.65 -24.74 8.63
N LEU A 15 -5.53 -25.50 9.30
CA LEU A 15 -5.31 -26.90 9.61
C LEU A 15 -5.24 -27.79 8.36
N ALA A 16 -5.98 -27.45 7.30
CA ALA A 16 -5.86 -28.11 6.01
C ALA A 16 -4.46 -27.94 5.40
N GLY A 17 -3.80 -26.80 5.65
CA GLY A 17 -2.38 -26.59 5.36
C GLY A 17 -2.01 -26.73 3.88
N GLN A 18 -2.95 -26.49 2.97
CA GLN A 18 -2.70 -26.58 1.54
C GLN A 18 -1.64 -25.56 1.14
N LYS A 19 -0.67 -25.95 0.31
CA LYS A 19 0.37 -25.03 -0.19
C LYS A 19 -0.15 -24.20 -1.36
N LEU A 20 0.36 -22.99 -1.49
CA LEU A 20 0.22 -22.23 -2.75
C LEU A 20 0.91 -22.99 -3.88
N ALA A 21 0.30 -22.97 -5.07
CA ALA A 21 0.91 -23.44 -6.31
C ALA A 21 1.83 -22.38 -6.92
N GLY A 22 1.56 -21.11 -6.64
CA GLY A 22 2.33 -19.94 -7.06
C GLY A 22 1.74 -18.66 -6.46
N VAL A 23 2.33 -17.51 -6.79
CA VAL A 23 1.79 -16.19 -6.45
C VAL A 23 1.74 -15.36 -7.72
N ASP A 24 0.59 -15.37 -8.38
CA ASP A 24 0.35 -14.68 -9.65
C ASP A 24 -0.29 -13.30 -9.44
N TYR A 25 -1.06 -13.14 -8.37
CA TYR A 25 -1.79 -11.93 -8.02
C TYR A 25 -1.80 -11.66 -6.50
N LEU A 26 -1.93 -10.40 -6.15
CA LEU A 26 -2.16 -9.93 -4.79
C LEU A 26 -3.56 -9.33 -4.69
N ILE A 27 -4.33 -9.69 -3.66
CA ILE A 27 -5.76 -9.39 -3.59
C ILE A 27 -6.07 -8.53 -2.38
N VAL A 28 -6.51 -7.30 -2.65
CA VAL A 28 -7.01 -6.36 -1.67
C VAL A 28 -8.47 -6.68 -1.36
N HIS A 29 -8.74 -6.99 -0.10
CA HIS A 29 -10.08 -7.22 0.40
C HIS A 29 -10.51 -6.11 1.36
N SER A 30 -11.82 -5.98 1.57
CA SER A 30 -12.38 -5.32 2.75
C SER A 30 -13.54 -6.16 3.32
N PRO A 31 -13.73 -6.21 4.66
CA PRO A 31 -14.69 -7.16 5.23
C PRO A 31 -16.18 -6.86 4.98
N ALA A 32 -16.53 -5.70 4.42
CA ALA A 32 -17.90 -5.25 4.15
C ALA A 32 -18.83 -5.28 5.38
N VAL A 33 -18.35 -4.76 6.51
CA VAL A 33 -19.08 -4.77 7.79
C VAL A 33 -19.37 -3.38 8.37
N TYR A 34 -18.91 -2.31 7.72
CA TYR A 34 -19.20 -0.94 8.16
C TYR A 34 -20.73 -0.73 8.30
N PRO A 35 -21.23 -0.05 9.35
CA PRO A 35 -20.50 0.76 10.36
C PRO A 35 -19.91 0.00 11.54
N THR A 36 -19.86 -1.34 11.50
CA THR A 36 -19.26 -2.11 12.60
C THR A 36 -17.73 -2.06 12.52
N VAL A 37 -17.10 -1.29 13.42
CA VAL A 37 -15.64 -1.23 13.51
C VAL A 37 -15.08 -2.49 14.17
N ILE A 38 -14.26 -3.23 13.41
CA ILE A 38 -13.55 -4.43 13.86
C ILE A 38 -12.11 -4.34 13.37
N ARG A 39 -11.17 -4.36 14.31
CA ARG A 39 -9.73 -4.41 14.08
C ARG A 39 -9.23 -5.84 14.14
N ALA A 40 -7.96 -6.09 13.82
CA ALA A 40 -7.39 -7.43 13.89
C ALA A 40 -7.53 -8.04 15.30
N ARG A 41 -7.27 -7.24 16.34
CA ARG A 41 -7.25 -7.69 17.75
C ARG A 41 -8.30 -7.04 18.67
N SER A 42 -9.10 -6.10 18.17
CA SER A 42 -10.05 -5.33 18.99
C SER A 42 -11.30 -4.92 18.22
N GLY A 43 -12.20 -4.16 18.86
CA GLY A 43 -13.49 -3.78 18.31
C GLY A 43 -14.59 -4.79 18.64
N ALA A 44 -15.72 -4.73 17.90
CA ALA A 44 -16.87 -5.59 18.16
C ALA A 44 -16.42 -7.05 18.24
N GLY A 45 -16.99 -7.88 19.11
CA GLY A 45 -16.67 -9.32 19.23
C GLY A 45 -15.21 -9.69 19.55
N GLY A 46 -14.34 -8.73 19.87
CA GLY A 46 -12.94 -8.97 20.22
C GLY A 46 -11.97 -9.10 19.04
N GLY A 47 -12.29 -8.50 17.89
CA GLY A 47 -11.43 -8.47 16.70
C GLY A 47 -11.56 -9.66 15.73
N TRP A 48 -10.91 -9.55 14.58
CA TRP A 48 -10.93 -10.56 13.52
C TRP A 48 -10.20 -11.83 13.91
N TYR A 49 -9.07 -11.73 14.62
CA TYR A 49 -8.31 -12.91 15.05
C TYR A 49 -9.17 -13.84 15.91
N LYS A 50 -9.90 -13.30 16.89
CA LYS A 50 -10.80 -14.10 17.74
C LYS A 50 -11.95 -14.73 16.95
N ARG A 51 -12.43 -14.07 15.89
CA ARG A 51 -13.52 -14.58 15.05
C ARG A 51 -13.07 -15.72 14.15
N TRP A 52 -11.87 -15.62 13.58
CA TRP A 52 -11.40 -16.55 12.55
C TRP A 52 -10.51 -17.64 13.11
N ASN A 53 -9.84 -17.44 14.25
CA ASN A 53 -9.02 -18.45 14.91
C ASN A 53 -9.87 -19.43 15.76
N LYS A 54 -10.78 -20.14 15.10
CA LYS A 54 -11.62 -21.20 15.68
C LYS A 54 -12.10 -22.15 14.58
N ALA A 55 -12.50 -23.36 14.97
CA ALA A 55 -13.10 -24.33 14.07
C ALA A 55 -14.48 -23.88 13.55
N GLY A 56 -14.90 -24.42 12.41
CA GLY A 56 -16.18 -24.15 11.76
C GLY A 56 -16.21 -22.82 10.99
N VAL A 57 -15.06 -22.23 10.68
CA VAL A 57 -14.95 -21.01 9.87
C VAL A 57 -14.35 -21.38 8.52
N GLU A 58 -15.20 -21.39 7.49
CA GLU A 58 -14.85 -21.81 6.12
C GLU A 58 -14.23 -20.68 5.28
N LYS A 59 -13.41 -19.84 5.91
CA LYS A 59 -12.67 -18.75 5.26
C LYS A 59 -11.44 -18.36 6.04
N LEU A 60 -10.41 -17.94 5.31
CA LEU A 60 -9.16 -17.41 5.84
C LEU A 60 -8.48 -16.56 4.75
N VAL A 61 -7.80 -15.50 5.16
CA VAL A 61 -6.92 -14.67 4.31
C VAL A 61 -5.53 -14.68 4.93
N HIS A 62 -4.53 -14.19 4.20
CA HIS A 62 -3.15 -14.20 4.68
C HIS A 62 -2.94 -13.24 5.86
N GLY A 63 -3.74 -12.17 5.94
CA GLY A 63 -3.78 -11.35 7.12
C GLY A 63 -4.77 -10.21 7.06
N PHE A 64 -4.76 -9.42 8.12
CA PHE A 64 -5.55 -8.19 8.25
C PHE A 64 -4.61 -7.00 8.43
N ILE A 65 -5.05 -5.86 7.90
CA ILE A 65 -4.37 -4.57 8.11
C ILE A 65 -5.38 -3.62 8.73
N ASP A 66 -5.01 -2.97 9.83
CA ASP A 66 -5.79 -1.91 10.47
C ASP A 66 -4.93 -0.68 10.77
N ASP A 67 -5.49 0.35 11.40
CA ASP A 67 -4.80 1.60 11.75
C ASP A 67 -3.66 1.43 12.77
N THR A 68 -3.53 0.23 13.35
CA THR A 68 -2.49 -0.09 14.32
C THR A 68 -1.35 -0.92 13.73
N GLY A 69 -1.59 -1.67 12.64
CA GLY A 69 -0.53 -2.40 11.96
C GLY A 69 -0.98 -3.50 10.99
N ILE A 70 -0.04 -4.39 10.69
CA ILE A 70 -0.21 -5.55 9.80
C ILE A 70 -0.17 -6.84 10.64
N TYR A 71 -1.15 -7.72 10.44
CA TYR A 71 -1.34 -8.93 11.22
C TYR A 71 -1.44 -10.15 10.31
N HIS A 72 -0.42 -11.02 10.34
CA HIS A 72 -0.38 -12.23 9.52
C HIS A 72 -1.20 -13.35 10.16
N PHE A 73 -2.25 -13.80 9.48
CA PHE A 73 -3.13 -14.88 9.94
C PHE A 73 -2.76 -16.23 9.31
N ALA A 74 -1.97 -16.23 8.24
CA ALA A 74 -1.38 -17.42 7.63
C ALA A 74 0.00 -17.09 7.02
N PRO A 75 0.91 -18.06 6.89
CA PRO A 75 2.15 -17.86 6.16
C PRO A 75 1.87 -17.75 4.65
N HIS A 76 2.67 -16.95 3.93
CA HIS A 76 2.58 -16.80 2.47
C HIS A 76 3.02 -18.03 1.66
N THR A 77 3.26 -19.17 2.31
CA THR A 77 3.47 -20.47 1.65
C THR A 77 2.19 -21.31 1.58
N MET A 78 1.12 -20.87 2.26
CA MET A 78 -0.13 -21.59 2.41
C MET A 78 -1.25 -20.95 1.60
N ALA A 79 -2.01 -21.76 0.89
CA ALA A 79 -3.23 -21.34 0.21
C ALA A 79 -4.32 -21.02 1.24
N CYS A 80 -4.99 -19.88 1.05
CA CYS A 80 -6.05 -19.39 1.91
C CYS A 80 -7.41 -19.51 1.21
N TRP A 81 -8.48 -19.85 1.93
CA TRP A 81 -9.86 -19.85 1.43
C TRP A 81 -10.42 -18.42 1.42
N GLN A 82 -9.93 -17.60 0.47
CA GLN A 82 -10.12 -16.15 0.46
C GLN A 82 -11.00 -15.63 -0.69
N ILE A 83 -10.99 -16.29 -1.86
CA ILE A 83 -11.51 -15.71 -3.10
C ILE A 83 -12.57 -16.58 -3.81
N GLY A 84 -13.00 -17.67 -3.16
CA GLY A 84 -14.15 -18.47 -3.60
C GLY A 84 -13.90 -19.43 -4.76
N THR A 85 -12.71 -19.45 -5.37
CA THR A 85 -12.34 -20.43 -6.41
C THR A 85 -11.09 -21.20 -6.03
N SER A 86 -10.98 -22.46 -6.47
CA SER A 86 -9.81 -23.30 -6.18
C SER A 86 -8.51 -22.75 -6.78
N TRP A 87 -8.59 -22.22 -8.02
CA TRP A 87 -7.41 -21.65 -8.67
C TRP A 87 -6.96 -20.36 -7.97
N GLY A 88 -7.88 -19.41 -7.73
CA GLY A 88 -7.54 -18.14 -7.07
C GLY A 88 -7.02 -18.34 -5.65
N ASN A 89 -7.61 -19.25 -4.87
CA ASN A 89 -7.11 -19.58 -3.53
C ASN A 89 -5.66 -20.14 -3.56
N SER A 90 -5.26 -20.81 -4.65
CA SER A 90 -3.96 -21.46 -4.78
C SER A 90 -2.88 -20.60 -5.46
N HIS A 91 -3.25 -19.45 -6.05
CA HIS A 91 -2.33 -18.59 -6.83
C HIS A 91 -2.29 -17.13 -6.33
N CYS A 92 -2.96 -16.81 -5.23
CA CYS A 92 -3.07 -15.44 -4.73
C CYS A 92 -2.64 -15.32 -3.27
N ILE A 93 -2.05 -14.18 -2.92
CA ILE A 93 -1.93 -13.69 -1.54
C ILE A 93 -2.91 -12.54 -1.34
N GLY A 94 -3.58 -12.46 -0.20
CA GLY A 94 -4.61 -11.45 0.02
C GLY A 94 -4.77 -11.04 1.47
N TYR A 95 -5.08 -9.75 1.66
CA TYR A 95 -5.27 -9.14 2.97
C TYR A 95 -6.59 -8.38 3.03
N GLU A 96 -7.22 -8.47 4.20
CA GLU A 96 -8.41 -7.71 4.55
C GLU A 96 -8.02 -6.36 5.16
N LEU A 97 -8.42 -5.27 4.51
CA LEU A 97 -8.27 -3.91 5.04
C LEU A 97 -9.46 -3.61 5.95
N CYS A 98 -9.22 -3.45 7.25
CA CYS A 98 -10.29 -3.24 8.22
C CYS A 98 -11.04 -1.94 7.91
N GLU A 99 -12.37 -2.01 7.80
CA GLU A 99 -13.21 -0.85 7.49
C GLU A 99 -13.38 0.05 8.72
N LEU A 100 -12.58 1.13 8.78
CA LEU A 100 -12.62 2.12 9.86
C LEU A 100 -13.44 3.36 9.47
N ASP A 101 -13.67 4.25 10.44
CA ASP A 101 -14.67 5.31 10.31
C ASP A 101 -14.04 6.64 9.86
N THR A 102 -12.92 7.01 10.46
CA THR A 102 -12.32 8.33 10.24
C THR A 102 -11.30 8.35 9.10
N GLU A 103 -11.12 9.52 8.48
CA GLU A 103 -10.07 9.77 7.47
C GLU A 103 -8.67 9.45 8.00
N GLU A 104 -8.40 9.75 9.28
CA GLU A 104 -7.10 9.47 9.91
C GLU A 104 -6.85 7.96 10.00
N GLU A 105 -7.85 7.19 10.43
CA GLU A 105 -7.77 5.74 10.49
C GLU A 105 -7.62 5.13 9.10
N PHE A 106 -8.45 5.56 8.13
CA PHE A 106 -8.36 5.12 6.73
C PHE A 106 -6.97 5.40 6.15
N THR A 107 -6.42 6.60 6.37
CA THR A 107 -5.09 6.98 5.87
C THR A 107 -4.01 6.05 6.43
N LYS A 108 -4.09 5.64 7.70
CA LYS A 108 -3.15 4.66 8.28
C LYS A 108 -3.28 3.29 7.64
N VAL A 109 -4.51 2.78 7.50
CA VAL A 109 -4.78 1.48 6.83
C VAL A 109 -4.25 1.49 5.41
N TRP A 110 -4.56 2.55 4.66
CA TRP A 110 -4.14 2.74 3.27
C TRP A 110 -2.61 2.72 3.12
N ASN A 111 -1.90 3.51 3.93
CA ASN A 111 -0.45 3.59 3.85
C ASN A 111 0.22 2.26 4.21
N TYR A 112 -0.21 1.62 5.31
CA TYR A 112 0.32 0.30 5.69
C TYR A 112 0.03 -0.76 4.63
N ALA A 113 -1.15 -0.72 4.02
CA ALA A 113 -1.49 -1.61 2.91
C ALA A 113 -0.61 -1.35 1.69
N ALA A 114 -0.46 -0.10 1.24
CA ALA A 114 0.35 0.22 0.07
C ALA A 114 1.82 -0.24 0.26
N GLU A 115 2.41 0.02 1.43
CA GLU A 115 3.75 -0.46 1.80
C GLU A 115 3.84 -1.98 1.79
N HIS A 116 2.87 -2.66 2.40
CA HIS A 116 2.85 -4.11 2.47
C HIS A 116 2.74 -4.75 1.08
N TYR A 117 1.83 -4.26 0.24
CA TYR A 117 1.63 -4.78 -1.12
C TYR A 117 2.81 -4.49 -2.04
N ALA A 118 3.51 -3.36 -1.84
CA ALA A 118 4.78 -3.11 -2.52
C ALA A 118 5.86 -4.11 -2.08
N GLY A 119 5.95 -4.42 -0.78
CA GLY A 119 6.86 -5.45 -0.26
C GLY A 119 6.57 -6.85 -0.83
N LEU A 120 5.29 -7.23 -0.91
CA LEU A 120 4.86 -8.47 -1.54
C LEU A 120 5.21 -8.50 -3.04
N CYS A 121 4.96 -7.39 -3.76
CA CYS A 121 5.35 -7.28 -5.16
C CYS A 121 6.86 -7.53 -5.36
N ARG A 122 7.72 -6.93 -4.53
CA ARG A 122 9.18 -7.18 -4.59
C ARG A 122 9.53 -8.64 -4.30
N THR A 123 8.92 -9.22 -3.28
CA THR A 123 9.17 -10.60 -2.83
C THR A 123 8.85 -11.63 -3.92
N TYR A 124 7.76 -11.41 -4.66
CA TYR A 124 7.28 -12.35 -5.67
C TYR A 124 7.57 -11.92 -7.11
N GLY A 125 8.32 -10.84 -7.32
CA GLY A 125 8.65 -10.33 -8.66
C GLY A 125 7.44 -9.84 -9.44
N LEU A 126 6.43 -9.32 -8.75
CA LEU A 126 5.20 -8.79 -9.35
C LEU A 126 5.26 -7.26 -9.52
N THR A 127 4.46 -6.74 -10.45
CA THR A 127 4.22 -5.30 -10.58
C THR A 127 2.89 -4.93 -9.92
N ALA A 128 2.66 -3.63 -9.71
CA ALA A 128 1.40 -3.11 -9.19
C ALA A 128 0.17 -3.52 -10.04
N ASP A 129 0.35 -3.88 -11.33
CA ASP A 129 -0.74 -4.37 -12.19
C ASP A 129 -1.27 -5.76 -11.80
N ARG A 130 -0.55 -6.44 -10.90
CA ARG A 130 -0.95 -7.71 -10.29
C ARG A 130 -1.66 -7.53 -8.95
N VAL A 131 -1.83 -6.29 -8.49
CA VAL A 131 -2.60 -5.94 -7.29
C VAL A 131 -4.03 -5.61 -7.68
N LEU A 132 -4.97 -6.45 -7.24
CA LEU A 132 -6.37 -6.40 -7.64
C LEU A 132 -7.29 -6.30 -6.42
N GLY A 133 -8.42 -5.64 -6.58
CA GLY A 133 -9.56 -5.84 -5.70
C GLY A 133 -10.20 -7.22 -5.94
N HIS A 134 -11.01 -7.71 -5.00
CA HIS A 134 -11.77 -8.95 -5.22
C HIS A 134 -12.65 -8.84 -6.47
N HIS A 135 -13.31 -7.69 -6.66
CA HIS A 135 -14.18 -7.49 -7.83
C HIS A 135 -13.41 -7.60 -9.16
N GLU A 136 -12.21 -7.02 -9.26
CA GLU A 136 -11.39 -7.12 -10.49
C GLU A 136 -10.91 -8.56 -10.73
N ALA A 137 -10.65 -9.31 -9.67
CA ALA A 137 -10.36 -10.74 -9.77
C ALA A 137 -11.59 -11.56 -10.22
N HIS A 138 -12.80 -11.15 -9.85
CA HIS A 138 -14.04 -11.74 -10.33
C HIS A 138 -14.23 -11.49 -11.82
N GLU A 139 -14.00 -10.26 -12.27
CA GLU A 139 -14.04 -9.88 -13.69
C GLU A 139 -13.03 -10.66 -14.53
N LYS A 140 -11.88 -11.03 -13.96
CA LYS A 140 -10.89 -11.91 -14.59
C LYS A 140 -11.23 -13.40 -14.53
N GLY A 141 -12.33 -13.78 -13.88
CA GLY A 141 -12.87 -15.14 -13.88
C GLY A 141 -12.28 -16.09 -12.83
N PHE A 142 -11.57 -15.58 -11.83
CA PHE A 142 -10.97 -16.41 -10.78
C PHE A 142 -11.38 -16.04 -9.35
N ALA A 143 -12.42 -15.22 -9.20
CA ALA A 143 -13.04 -14.93 -7.91
C ALA A 143 -14.55 -15.15 -7.91
N SER A 144 -15.11 -15.34 -6.71
CA SER A 144 -16.54 -15.17 -6.46
C SER A 144 -16.99 -13.73 -6.71
N ASN A 145 -18.29 -13.54 -6.92
CA ASN A 145 -18.87 -12.22 -7.23
C ASN A 145 -19.03 -11.37 -5.96
N HIS A 146 -17.93 -10.81 -5.46
CA HIS A 146 -17.92 -9.78 -4.40
C HIS A 146 -17.41 -8.45 -4.94
N SER A 147 -17.84 -7.35 -4.31
CA SER A 147 -17.54 -5.97 -4.74
C SER A 147 -16.38 -5.31 -3.98
N ASP A 148 -15.76 -5.97 -2.99
CA ASP A 148 -14.68 -5.39 -2.21
C ASP A 148 -13.41 -5.14 -3.06
N PRO A 149 -12.59 -4.11 -2.73
CA PRO A 149 -12.72 -3.16 -1.61
C PRO A 149 -13.44 -1.85 -1.96
N ASP A 150 -14.04 -1.75 -3.15
CA ASP A 150 -14.52 -0.48 -3.72
C ASP A 150 -15.49 0.31 -2.84
N PRO A 151 -16.50 -0.31 -2.18
CA PRO A 151 -17.37 0.42 -1.27
C PRO A 151 -16.63 1.08 -0.10
N TYR A 152 -15.57 0.44 0.41
CA TYR A 152 -14.75 1.02 1.47
C TYR A 152 -13.94 2.20 0.95
N PHE A 153 -13.24 2.04 -0.17
CA PHE A 153 -12.39 3.09 -0.75
C PHE A 153 -13.20 4.31 -1.18
N SER A 154 -14.37 4.10 -1.78
CA SER A 154 -15.23 5.17 -2.28
C SER A 154 -15.73 6.10 -1.17
N ARG A 155 -15.88 5.60 0.07
CA ARG A 155 -16.25 6.43 1.24
C ARG A 155 -15.21 7.53 1.53
N PHE A 156 -13.97 7.32 1.12
CA PHE A 156 -12.84 8.25 1.31
C PHE A 156 -12.37 8.86 -0.03
N GLY A 157 -13.19 8.76 -1.07
CA GLY A 157 -12.86 9.34 -2.39
C GLY A 157 -11.68 8.67 -3.09
N LYS A 158 -11.43 7.39 -2.80
CA LYS A 158 -10.35 6.58 -3.39
C LYS A 158 -10.90 5.40 -4.20
N ASN A 159 -10.06 4.80 -5.03
CA ASN A 159 -10.36 3.57 -5.76
C ASN A 159 -9.11 2.66 -5.90
N MET A 160 -9.25 1.51 -6.55
CA MET A 160 -8.16 0.57 -6.77
C MET A 160 -7.03 1.11 -7.66
N ASP A 161 -7.31 2.03 -8.60
CA ASP A 161 -6.27 2.68 -9.41
C ASP A 161 -5.39 3.60 -8.55
N ASP A 162 -5.99 4.35 -7.62
CA ASP A 162 -5.23 5.14 -6.64
C ASP A 162 -4.33 4.24 -5.80
N PHE A 163 -4.86 3.10 -5.34
CA PHE A 163 -4.09 2.14 -4.53
C PHE A 163 -2.91 1.56 -5.30
N ARG A 164 -3.15 1.10 -6.54
CA ARG A 164 -2.08 0.62 -7.43
C ARG A 164 -1.06 1.70 -7.76
N ASN A 165 -1.50 2.95 -7.93
CA ASN A 165 -0.59 4.06 -8.16
C ASN A 165 0.35 4.21 -6.96
N ASP A 166 -0.17 4.23 -5.74
CA ASP A 166 0.66 4.35 -4.53
C ASP A 166 1.61 3.15 -4.36
N VAL A 167 1.16 1.93 -4.64
CA VAL A 167 2.04 0.74 -4.69
C VAL A 167 3.14 0.90 -5.74
N ARG A 168 2.82 1.38 -6.95
CA ARG A 168 3.79 1.60 -8.03
C ARG A 168 4.84 2.63 -7.63
N LEU A 169 4.44 3.70 -6.93
CA LEU A 169 5.36 4.70 -6.42
C LEU A 169 6.36 4.10 -5.44
N LEU A 170 5.87 3.28 -4.51
CA LEU A 170 6.72 2.58 -3.54
C LEU A 170 7.65 1.56 -4.22
N LEU A 171 7.22 0.92 -5.31
CA LEU A 171 8.07 0.03 -6.09
C LEU A 171 9.19 0.78 -6.83
N GLY A 172 8.86 1.86 -7.54
CA GLY A 172 9.83 2.67 -8.28
C GLY A 172 10.81 3.42 -7.38
N SER A 173 10.41 3.72 -6.15
CA SER A 173 11.30 4.31 -5.16
C SER A 173 12.36 3.32 -4.63
N GLY A 174 12.20 2.01 -4.92
CA GLY A 174 13.15 0.94 -4.57
C GLY A 174 14.09 0.47 -5.68
N GLU A 175 14.10 1.09 -6.87
CA GLU A 175 15.08 0.75 -7.92
C GLU A 175 16.48 1.32 -7.62
N ILE A 176 17.20 0.67 -6.71
CA ILE A 176 18.67 0.64 -6.79
C ILE A 176 19.02 -0.47 -7.77
N GLN A 177 19.52 -0.10 -8.95
CA GLN A 177 20.10 -1.07 -9.87
C GLN A 177 21.36 -1.68 -9.24
N PRO A 178 21.58 -3.01 -9.36
CA PRO A 178 22.77 -3.63 -8.82
C PRO A 178 23.98 -3.23 -9.68
N GLY A 179 24.85 -2.44 -9.07
CA GLY A 179 26.14 -2.07 -9.63
C GLY A 179 27.07 -1.58 -8.52
N GLY A 180 27.66 -2.51 -7.78
CA GLY A 180 28.76 -2.23 -6.84
C GLY A 180 28.63 -2.91 -5.48
N GLU A 181 29.31 -4.05 -5.35
CA GLU A 181 29.90 -4.70 -4.16
C GLU A 181 29.27 -4.54 -2.75
N SER A 182 28.83 -5.70 -2.22
CA SER A 182 28.68 -6.14 -0.82
C SER A 182 28.60 -5.09 0.31
N GLY A 183 27.39 -4.93 0.86
CA GLY A 183 27.10 -4.42 2.22
C GLY A 183 25.81 -5.08 2.72
N GLY A 184 25.82 -5.67 3.93
CA GLY A 184 24.81 -6.61 4.41
C GLY A 184 23.56 -6.02 5.08
N GLU A 185 22.69 -6.93 5.56
CA GLU A 185 21.33 -6.76 6.11
C GLU A 185 21.10 -5.60 7.12
N GLU A 186 22.14 -5.01 7.72
CA GLU A 186 22.03 -3.82 8.58
C GLU A 186 21.83 -2.50 7.80
N GLU A 187 22.30 -2.43 6.55
CA GLU A 187 22.20 -1.23 5.71
C GLU A 187 20.78 -1.10 5.12
N ASP A 188 20.16 -2.23 4.78
CA ASP A 188 18.76 -2.32 4.33
C ASP A 188 17.77 -1.93 5.45
N MET A 189 18.04 -2.31 6.70
CA MET A 189 17.26 -1.86 7.87
C MET A 189 17.37 -0.35 8.11
N LYS A 190 18.56 0.24 7.89
CA LYS A 190 18.75 1.71 8.00
C LYS A 190 18.01 2.46 6.91
N ILE A 191 17.97 1.94 5.69
CA ILE A 191 17.21 2.56 4.59
C ILE A 191 15.71 2.57 4.92
N ALA A 192 15.14 1.48 5.43
CA ALA A 192 13.74 1.44 5.85
C ALA A 192 13.42 2.43 7.00
N GLU A 193 14.31 2.60 7.98
CA GLU A 193 14.15 3.61 9.05
C GLU A 193 14.31 5.05 8.55
N ILE A 194 15.21 5.31 7.59
CA ILE A 194 15.39 6.65 6.99
C ILE A 194 14.17 7.06 6.17
N TRP A 195 13.49 6.11 5.54
CA TRP A 195 12.30 6.35 4.72
C TRP A 195 11.02 6.53 5.56
N ASN A 196 10.92 5.81 6.69
CA ASN A 196 9.76 5.85 7.58
C ASN A 196 9.81 6.91 8.70
N ALA A 197 10.86 7.72 8.78
CA ALA A 197 11.00 8.75 9.82
C ALA A 197 10.35 10.11 9.49
N ARG A 198 9.88 10.35 8.26
CA ARG A 198 9.35 11.67 7.87
C ARG A 198 7.87 11.79 8.18
N LYS A 199 7.55 12.59 9.18
CA LYS A 199 6.17 12.80 9.61
C LYS A 199 5.42 13.62 8.57
N VAL A 200 4.31 13.06 8.07
CA VAL A 200 3.31 13.83 7.32
C VAL A 200 2.69 14.86 8.27
N ILE A 201 2.77 16.13 7.89
CA ILE A 201 2.21 17.24 8.67
C ILE A 201 0.95 17.84 8.04
N GLN A 202 0.73 17.58 6.75
CA GLN A 202 -0.47 18.04 6.05
C GLN A 202 -0.72 17.19 4.81
N GLN A 203 -1.97 16.78 4.63
CA GLN A 203 -2.48 16.14 3.42
C GLN A 203 -3.52 17.06 2.78
N PHE A 204 -3.51 17.17 1.46
CA PHE A 204 -4.39 18.08 0.72
C PHE A 204 -5.48 17.29 0.00
N SER A 205 -6.74 17.56 0.36
CA SER A 205 -7.93 17.07 -0.35
C SER A 205 -8.96 18.21 -0.47
N PRO A 206 -9.31 18.68 -1.69
CA PRO A 206 -8.64 18.36 -2.95
C PRO A 206 -7.16 18.80 -2.94
N PHE A 207 -6.37 18.28 -3.89
CA PHE A 207 -4.94 18.61 -3.99
C PHE A 207 -4.71 20.13 -4.07
N ALA A 208 -3.57 20.58 -3.56
CA ALA A 208 -3.21 21.99 -3.61
C ALA A 208 -2.35 22.28 -4.85
N VAL A 209 -2.92 22.92 -5.86
CA VAL A 209 -2.15 23.35 -7.05
C VAL A 209 -1.15 24.43 -6.65
N ARG A 210 0.11 24.25 -7.06
CA ARG A 210 1.22 25.18 -6.81
C ARG A 210 2.02 25.39 -8.08
N ARG A 211 2.70 26.53 -8.15
CA ARG A 211 3.58 26.87 -9.27
C ARG A 211 5.04 26.67 -8.88
N VAL A 212 5.81 26.04 -9.76
CA VAL A 212 7.27 25.93 -9.64
C VAL A 212 7.89 27.33 -9.79
N ALA A 213 8.71 27.73 -8.83
CA ALA A 213 9.33 29.05 -8.77
C ALA A 213 10.71 28.98 -8.08
N GLY A 214 11.47 30.08 -8.11
CA GLY A 214 12.76 30.18 -7.42
C GLY A 214 13.91 29.43 -8.10
N LEU A 215 13.77 29.09 -9.39
CA LEU A 215 14.83 28.50 -10.23
C LEU A 215 15.60 29.61 -10.96
N GLN A 216 16.85 29.36 -11.32
CA GLN A 216 17.59 30.23 -12.25
C GLN A 216 17.12 30.01 -13.69
N ASP A 217 17.39 30.96 -14.58
CA ASP A 217 16.99 30.86 -15.99
C ASP A 217 17.65 29.64 -16.66
N GLY A 218 16.80 28.74 -17.18
CA GLY A 218 17.23 27.49 -17.82
C GLY A 218 17.31 26.28 -16.88
N ASP A 219 17.13 26.47 -15.57
CA ASP A 219 17.13 25.37 -14.61
C ASP A 219 15.79 24.63 -14.57
N THR A 220 15.87 23.36 -14.17
CA THR A 220 14.71 22.50 -13.90
C THR A 220 14.71 22.06 -12.45
N LEU A 221 13.53 22.07 -11.82
CA LEU A 221 13.34 21.58 -10.47
C LEU A 221 13.67 20.09 -10.39
N THR A 222 14.59 19.78 -9.49
CA THR A 222 14.93 18.41 -9.12
C THR A 222 13.75 17.74 -8.42
N VAL A 223 13.29 16.64 -9.00
CA VAL A 223 12.30 15.73 -8.40
C VAL A 223 13.01 14.47 -7.93
N ARG A 224 12.69 14.02 -6.72
CA ARG A 224 13.34 12.89 -6.07
C ARG A 224 12.36 11.77 -5.76
N VAL A 225 12.90 10.59 -5.52
CA VAL A 225 12.13 9.38 -5.18
C VAL A 225 11.70 9.34 -3.71
N ALA A 226 12.25 10.22 -2.86
CA ALA A 226 11.92 10.35 -1.45
C ALA A 226 12.03 11.82 -0.99
N PRO A 227 11.38 12.23 0.12
CA PRO A 227 11.40 13.59 0.65
C PRO A 227 12.74 13.94 1.33
N ASP A 228 13.85 13.78 0.63
CA ASP A 228 15.20 14.01 1.15
C ASP A 228 16.15 14.50 0.05
N ALA A 229 17.01 15.46 0.36
CA ALA A 229 17.95 16.04 -0.61
C ALA A 229 19.05 15.05 -1.05
N SER A 230 19.29 14.00 -0.28
CA SER A 230 20.23 12.93 -0.62
C SER A 230 19.59 11.82 -1.45
N ALA A 231 18.25 11.76 -1.51
CA ALA A 231 17.55 10.73 -2.25
C ALA A 231 17.87 10.78 -3.75
N PRO A 232 17.89 9.63 -4.44
CA PRO A 232 18.06 9.61 -5.89
C PRO A 232 17.10 10.58 -6.58
N LEU A 233 17.59 11.20 -7.65
CA LEU A 233 16.70 11.85 -8.59
C LEU A 233 15.70 10.79 -9.08
N LEU A 234 14.46 11.19 -9.31
CA LEU A 234 13.58 10.41 -10.17
C LEU A 234 14.34 10.23 -11.53
N LYS A 235 13.99 9.28 -12.40
CA LYS A 235 14.69 9.12 -13.72
C LYS A 235 13.82 9.43 -14.93
N THR A 236 12.50 9.40 -14.79
CA THR A 236 11.54 9.57 -15.91
C THR A 236 10.36 10.46 -15.51
N TRP A 237 10.39 11.75 -15.87
CA TRP A 237 9.28 12.69 -15.71
C TRP A 237 9.48 13.91 -16.63
N PRO A 238 8.42 14.68 -16.93
CA PRO A 238 8.56 15.94 -17.64
C PRO A 238 9.37 16.92 -16.78
N ALA A 239 10.44 17.49 -17.33
CA ALA A 239 11.26 18.46 -16.62
C ALA A 239 10.40 19.65 -16.13
N LEU A 240 10.47 19.94 -14.83
CA LEU A 240 9.72 21.03 -14.22
C LEU A 240 10.52 22.34 -14.29
N SER A 241 10.19 23.19 -15.24
CA SER A 241 10.73 24.55 -15.35
C SER A 241 9.94 25.53 -14.48
N ALA A 242 10.52 26.71 -14.23
CA ALA A 242 9.81 27.80 -13.58
C ALA A 242 8.50 28.10 -14.32
N GLY A 243 7.41 28.25 -13.57
CA GLY A 243 6.07 28.48 -14.10
C GLY A 243 5.21 27.23 -14.28
N ASN A 244 5.77 26.01 -14.29
CA ASN A 244 4.97 24.80 -14.35
C ASN A 244 4.07 24.64 -13.12
N LEU A 245 2.91 24.01 -13.31
CA LEU A 245 1.98 23.69 -12.23
C LEU A 245 2.17 22.24 -11.78
N VAL A 246 2.06 22.04 -10.47
CA VAL A 246 2.05 20.73 -9.83
C VAL A 246 0.95 20.67 -8.78
N SER A 247 0.40 19.49 -8.54
CA SER A 247 -0.63 19.26 -7.53
C SER A 247 0.02 18.70 -6.27
N VAL A 248 0.09 19.48 -5.19
CA VAL A 248 0.65 19.03 -3.91
C VAL A 248 -0.34 18.11 -3.23
N LEU A 249 0.10 16.89 -2.93
CA LEU A 249 -0.68 15.83 -2.28
C LEU A 249 -0.41 15.80 -0.77
N VAL A 250 0.88 15.84 -0.38
CA VAL A 250 1.33 15.66 0.99
C VAL A 250 2.47 16.61 1.31
N LYS A 251 2.53 17.11 2.54
CA LYS A 251 3.63 17.89 3.10
C LYS A 251 4.24 17.16 4.30
N TYR A 252 5.57 17.14 4.32
CA TYR A 252 6.38 16.52 5.36
C TYR A 252 6.96 17.59 6.30
N ASP A 253 7.27 17.18 7.53
CA ASP A 253 7.85 18.01 8.59
C ASP A 253 9.20 18.65 8.23
N ASN A 254 9.94 18.04 7.31
CA ASN A 254 11.25 18.49 6.85
C ASN A 254 11.22 19.45 5.64
N GLY A 255 10.04 19.97 5.28
CA GLY A 255 9.89 20.94 4.20
C GLY A 255 9.84 20.36 2.79
N TRP A 256 9.73 19.03 2.65
CA TRP A 256 9.46 18.38 1.39
C TRP A 256 7.96 18.18 1.17
N VAL A 257 7.57 18.01 -0.09
CA VAL A 257 6.20 17.68 -0.47
C VAL A 257 6.19 16.57 -1.52
N LEU A 258 5.15 15.74 -1.47
CA LEU A 258 4.79 14.84 -2.56
C LEU A 258 3.90 15.63 -3.54
N VAL A 259 4.27 15.61 -4.81
CA VAL A 259 3.54 16.30 -5.87
C VAL A 259 3.11 15.34 -6.96
N LEU A 260 1.93 15.56 -7.54
CA LEU A 260 1.47 15.02 -8.81
C LEU A 260 1.85 15.99 -9.94
N ILE A 261 2.47 15.45 -10.98
CA ILE A 261 3.08 16.13 -12.11
C ILE A 261 2.38 15.62 -13.38
N ALA A 262 1.84 16.56 -14.17
CA ALA A 262 1.11 16.26 -15.41
C ALA A 262 0.01 15.21 -15.23
N ASP A 263 -0.62 15.16 -14.05
CA ASP A 263 -1.67 14.21 -13.67
C ASP A 263 -1.30 12.73 -13.83
N GLN A 264 0.00 12.40 -13.96
CA GLN A 264 0.48 11.06 -14.31
C GLN A 264 1.64 10.59 -13.46
N TYR A 265 2.51 11.50 -13.02
CA TYR A 265 3.74 11.16 -12.30
C TYR A 265 3.68 11.73 -10.90
N THR A 266 4.23 11.06 -9.92
CA THR A 266 4.49 11.72 -8.63
C THR A 266 5.97 11.71 -8.29
N GLY A 267 6.36 12.64 -7.45
CA GLY A 267 7.68 12.66 -6.87
C GLY A 267 7.80 13.73 -5.80
N TYR A 268 8.97 13.76 -5.19
CA TYR A 268 9.23 14.63 -4.06
C TYR A 268 10.01 15.86 -4.49
N VAL A 269 9.52 17.03 -4.11
CA VAL A 269 10.22 18.30 -4.32
C VAL A 269 10.33 19.06 -3.01
N ASN A 270 11.34 19.91 -2.89
CA ASN A 270 11.43 20.80 -1.75
C ASN A 270 10.37 21.91 -1.89
N ALA A 271 9.56 22.12 -0.85
CA ALA A 271 8.45 23.07 -0.88
C ALA A 271 8.89 24.53 -1.08
N SER A 272 10.17 24.85 -0.85
CA SER A 272 10.71 26.19 -1.11
C SER A 272 10.67 26.60 -2.58
N TYR A 273 10.62 25.63 -3.51
CA TYR A 273 10.47 25.88 -4.95
C TYR A 273 9.02 25.96 -5.41
N LEU A 274 8.05 25.95 -4.49
CA LEU A 274 6.63 26.04 -4.81
C LEU A 274 6.02 27.32 -4.24
N SER A 275 5.53 28.19 -5.12
CA SER A 275 4.78 29.37 -4.69
C SER A 275 3.33 29.00 -4.36
N LYS A 276 2.77 29.68 -3.36
CA LYS A 276 1.32 29.65 -3.09
C LYS A 276 0.52 30.07 -4.32
#